data_AF-A0A831U2D8-F1
#
_entry.id   AF-A0A831U2D8-F1
#
_cell.length_a   1.000
_cell.length_b   1.000
_cell.length_c   1.000
_cell.angle_alpha   90.00
_cell.angle_beta   90.00
_cell.angle_gamma   90.00
#
_symmetry.space_group_name_H-M   'P 1'
#
loop_
_entity.id
_entity.type
_entity.pdbx_description
1 polymer ?
#
loop_
_entity_poly.entity_id
_entity_poly.type
_entity_poly.pdbx_seq_one_letter_code
_entity_poly.pdbx_strand_id
1 'polypeptide(L)'
;MLDPMKRQLLLTFAWVVALVATLGSLYYSEVRLFLPCELCWYQRIFMYPQAIILAIALWRQDFGVWPYSLALSLIGGSISVLHLLEERFPNLFTLACKPPVPCSVEYIPQFPIPLQALIAFALIALSMALISREARVVQWR
;
A
#
# COMPACT_ATOMS: atom_id res chain seq x y z
N MET A 1 -25.30 -6.03 4.09
CA MET A 1 -25.66 -5.38 2.82
C MET A 1 -25.17 -3.95 2.87
N LEU A 2 -23.94 -3.72 2.38
CA LEU A 2 -23.51 -2.39 2.01
C LEU A 2 -24.34 -1.94 0.81
N ASP A 3 -24.94 -0.76 0.92
CA ASP A 3 -25.63 -0.13 -0.20
C ASP A 3 -24.69 -0.03 -1.42
N PRO A 4 -25.17 -0.18 -2.66
CA PRO A 4 -24.31 -0.12 -3.86
C PRO A 4 -23.40 1.13 -3.90
N MET A 5 -23.95 2.27 -3.46
CA MET A 5 -23.23 3.53 -3.30
C MET A 5 -22.05 3.42 -2.32
N LYS A 6 -22.21 2.70 -1.19
CA LYS A 6 -21.14 2.50 -0.20
C LYS A 6 -20.00 1.66 -0.77
N ARG A 7 -20.30 0.62 -1.55
CA ARG A 7 -19.24 -0.19 -2.18
C ARG A 7 -18.44 0.64 -3.17
N GLN A 8 -19.13 1.42 -4.00
CA GLN A 8 -18.48 2.31 -4.97
C GLN A 8 -17.62 3.37 -4.28
N LEU A 9 -18.09 3.92 -3.15
CA LEU A 9 -17.31 4.85 -2.32
C LEU A 9 -16.04 4.18 -1.76
N LEU A 10 -16.14 2.96 -1.22
CA LEU A 10 -14.97 2.22 -0.70
C LEU A 10 -13.95 1.91 -1.80
N LEU A 11 -14.40 1.49 -2.98
CA LEU A 11 -13.51 1.21 -4.10
C LEU A 11 -12.82 2.49 -4.61
N THR A 12 -13.58 3.59 -4.71
CA THR A 12 -13.05 4.91 -5.08
C THR A 12 -12.03 5.39 -4.05
N PHE A 13 -12.35 5.26 -2.76
CA PHE A 13 -11.45 5.63 -1.67
C PHE A 13 -10.13 4.85 -1.73
N ALA A 14 -10.20 3.51 -1.89
CA ALA A 14 -9.01 2.67 -2.04
C ALA A 14 -8.15 3.08 -3.24
N TRP A 15 -8.79 3.40 -4.38
CA TRP A 15 -8.09 3.87 -5.56
C TRP A 15 -7.39 5.22 -5.33
N VAL A 16 -8.08 6.19 -4.72
CA VAL A 16 -7.48 7.50 -4.39
C VAL A 16 -6.29 7.35 -3.47
N VAL A 17 -6.39 6.49 -2.44
CA VAL A 17 -5.27 6.20 -1.54
C VAL A 17 -4.08 5.62 -2.30
N ALA A 18 -4.30 4.62 -3.16
CA ALA A 18 -3.22 4.01 -3.96
C ALA A 18 -2.57 5.02 -4.93
N LEU A 19 -3.38 5.88 -5.54
CA LEU A 19 -2.91 6.93 -6.45
C LEU A 19 -2.05 7.95 -5.70
N VAL A 20 -2.54 8.49 -4.57
CA VAL A 20 -1.81 9.47 -3.75
C VAL A 20 -0.51 8.86 -3.21
N ALA A 21 -0.54 7.61 -2.74
CA ALA A 21 0.66 6.92 -2.27
C ALA A 21 1.71 6.73 -3.39
N THR A 22 1.25 6.38 -4.60
CA THR A 22 2.13 6.22 -5.77
C THR A 22 2.75 7.56 -6.18
N LEU A 23 1.93 8.61 -6.32
CA LEU A 23 2.39 9.94 -6.68
C LEU A 23 3.31 10.54 -5.61
N GLY A 24 2.99 10.37 -4.33
CA GLY A 24 3.84 10.80 -3.22
C GLY A 24 5.19 10.08 -3.23
N SER A 25 5.18 8.76 -3.47
CA SER A 25 6.42 7.98 -3.61
C SER A 25 7.30 8.46 -4.76
N LEU A 26 6.71 8.80 -5.92
CA LEU A 26 7.43 9.36 -7.06
C LEU A 26 7.92 10.78 -6.79
N TYR A 27 7.12 11.62 -6.14
CA TYR A 27 7.54 12.96 -5.74
C TYR A 27 8.79 12.93 -4.85
N TYR A 28 8.86 11.98 -3.92
CA TYR A 28 10.04 11.82 -3.07
C TYR A 28 11.30 11.44 -3.86
N SER A 29 11.22 10.55 -4.86
CA SER A 29 12.42 10.17 -5.63
C SER A 29 12.79 11.19 -6.72
N GLU A 30 11.82 11.73 -7.44
CA GLU A 30 12.11 12.55 -8.62
C GLU A 30 12.29 14.04 -8.28
N VAL A 31 11.54 14.56 -7.30
CA VAL A 31 11.56 15.99 -6.95
C VAL A 31 12.41 16.25 -5.73
N ARG A 32 12.28 15.42 -4.68
CA ARG A 32 13.05 15.56 -3.44
C ARG A 32 14.38 14.82 -3.47
N LEU A 33 14.62 14.01 -4.51
CA LEU A 33 15.85 13.25 -4.72
C LEU A 33 16.20 12.31 -3.55
N PHE A 34 15.18 11.79 -2.86
CA PHE A 34 15.37 10.77 -1.83
C PHE A 34 15.65 9.44 -2.50
N LEU A 35 16.86 8.90 -2.28
CA LEU A 35 17.22 7.60 -2.83
C LEU A 35 16.41 6.51 -2.12
N PRO A 36 15.66 5.67 -2.86
CA PRO A 36 14.93 4.56 -2.27
C PRO A 36 15.90 3.46 -1.83
N CYS A 37 15.74 2.97 -0.60
CA CYS A 37 16.39 1.75 -0.15
C CYS A 37 15.69 0.50 -0.72
N GLU A 38 16.25 -0.67 -0.45
CA GLU A 38 15.73 -1.96 -0.94
C GLU A 38 14.31 -2.27 -0.43
N LEU A 39 14.04 -2.05 0.87
CA LEU A 39 12.70 -2.23 1.44
C LEU A 39 11.66 -1.27 0.84
N CYS A 40 12.03 -0.02 0.58
CA CYS A 40 11.19 0.93 -0.15
C CYS A 40 10.84 0.43 -1.56
N TRP A 41 11.81 -0.18 -2.26
CA TRP A 41 11.58 -0.77 -3.57
C TRP A 41 10.56 -1.90 -3.52
N TYR A 42 10.67 -2.81 -2.55
CA TYR A 42 9.67 -3.85 -2.38
C TYR A 42 8.28 -3.26 -2.09
N GLN A 43 8.17 -2.23 -1.25
CA GLN A 43 6.88 -1.55 -1.03
C GLN A 43 6.31 -0.96 -2.34
N ARG A 44 7.14 -0.36 -3.20
CA ARG A 44 6.69 0.16 -4.51
C ARG A 44 6.13 -0.94 -5.42
N ILE A 45 6.74 -2.12 -5.44
CA ILE A 45 6.25 -3.27 -6.22
C ILE A 45 4.83 -3.66 -5.81
N PHE A 46 4.49 -3.57 -4.52
CA PHE A 46 3.14 -3.88 -4.03
C PHE A 46 2.17 -2.70 -4.12
N MET A 47 2.65 -1.45 -4.18
CA MET A 47 1.80 -0.25 -4.22
C MET A 47 1.45 0.17 -5.65
N TYR A 48 2.42 0.27 -6.55
CA TYR A 48 2.23 0.88 -7.88
C TYR A 48 1.22 0.10 -8.76
N PRO A 49 1.23 -1.24 -8.79
CA PRO A 49 0.21 -1.98 -9.52
C PRO A 49 -1.20 -1.75 -9.00
N GLN A 50 -1.37 -1.49 -7.69
CA GLN A 50 -2.68 -1.26 -7.11
C GLN A 50 -3.34 0.01 -7.64
N ALA A 51 -2.57 1.07 -7.91
CA ALA A 51 -3.11 2.30 -8.51
C ALA A 51 -3.77 2.01 -9.88
N ILE A 52 -3.19 1.11 -10.68
CA ILE A 52 -3.69 0.73 -12.00
C ILE A 52 -4.86 -0.27 -11.86
N ILE A 53 -4.68 -1.32 -11.06
CA ILE A 53 -5.68 -2.39 -10.88
C ILE A 53 -6.99 -1.82 -10.31
N LEU A 54 -6.90 -0.97 -9.28
CA LEU A 54 -8.07 -0.35 -8.67
C LEU A 54 -8.73 0.67 -9.62
N ALA A 55 -7.96 1.34 -10.50
CA ALA A 55 -8.53 2.23 -11.53
C ALA A 55 -9.40 1.44 -12.52
N ILE A 56 -8.87 0.31 -13.01
CA ILE A 56 -9.58 -0.56 -13.95
C ILE A 56 -10.84 -1.15 -13.29
N ALA A 57 -10.71 -1.60 -12.03
CA ALA A 57 -11.84 -2.10 -11.26
C ALA A 57 -12.91 -1.02 -11.06
N LEU A 58 -12.52 0.22 -10.78
CA LEU A 58 -13.44 1.34 -10.63
C LEU A 58 -14.15 1.66 -11.96
N TRP A 59 -13.43 1.68 -13.08
CA TRP A 59 -14.04 1.88 -14.40
C TRP A 59 -15.08 0.79 -14.70
N ARG A 60 -14.71 -0.47 -14.49
CA ARG A 60 -15.55 -1.63 -14.80
C ARG A 60 -16.63 -1.90 -13.76
N GLN A 61 -16.63 -1.17 -12.64
CA GLN A 61 -17.45 -1.46 -11.46
C GLN A 61 -17.26 -2.90 -10.97
N ASP A 62 -16.04 -3.40 -11.05
CA ASP A 62 -15.66 -4.76 -10.68
C ASP A 62 -15.22 -4.83 -9.21
N PHE A 63 -16.12 -5.30 -8.35
CA PHE A 63 -15.87 -5.49 -6.92
C PHE A 63 -15.17 -6.83 -6.63
N GLY A 64 -15.03 -7.70 -7.63
CA GLY A 64 -14.28 -8.96 -7.55
C GLY A 64 -12.77 -8.77 -7.46
N VAL A 65 -12.27 -7.54 -7.57
CA VAL A 65 -10.86 -7.18 -7.40
C VAL A 65 -10.33 -7.36 -5.97
N TRP A 66 -11.23 -7.47 -4.98
CA TRP A 66 -10.88 -7.46 -3.56
C TRP A 66 -9.81 -8.47 -3.12
N PRO A 67 -9.75 -9.74 -3.58
CA PRO A 67 -8.78 -10.69 -3.04
C PRO A 67 -7.36 -10.34 -3.48
N TYR A 68 -7.19 -9.84 -4.71
CA TYR A 68 -5.90 -9.45 -5.26
C TYR A 68 -5.35 -8.20 -4.57
N SER A 69 -6.16 -7.14 -4.47
CA SER A 69 -5.74 -5.90 -3.80
C SER A 69 -5.52 -6.09 -2.30
N LEU A 70 -6.33 -6.95 -1.64
CA LEU A 70 -6.11 -7.30 -0.24
C LEU A 70 -4.78 -8.05 -0.06
N ALA A 71 -4.50 -9.07 -0.88
CA ALA A 71 -3.25 -9.82 -0.78
C ALA A 71 -2.01 -8.92 -0.99
N LEU A 72 -2.03 -8.07 -2.03
CA LEU A 72 -0.96 -7.11 -2.28
C LEU A 72 -0.77 -6.14 -1.10
N SER A 73 -1.88 -5.65 -0.53
CA SER A 73 -1.83 -4.72 0.61
C SER A 73 -1.31 -5.36 1.89
N LEU A 74 -1.66 -6.63 2.16
CA LEU A 74 -1.15 -7.35 3.34
C LEU A 74 0.34 -7.62 3.22
N ILE A 75 0.83 -8.03 2.05
CA ILE A 75 2.26 -8.28 1.84
C ILE A 75 3.04 -6.96 1.88
N GLY A 76 2.61 -5.94 1.14
CA GLY A 76 3.26 -4.62 1.15
C GLY A 76 3.23 -3.94 2.53
N GLY A 77 2.13 -4.07 3.26
CA GLY A 77 1.98 -3.59 4.63
C GLY A 77 2.94 -4.31 5.58
N SER A 78 3.10 -5.63 5.46
CA SER A 78 4.05 -6.40 6.28
C SER A 78 5.50 -5.94 6.06
N ILE A 79 5.88 -5.67 4.81
CA ILE A 79 7.20 -5.12 4.47
C ILE A 79 7.38 -3.71 5.05
N SER A 80 6.31 -2.91 5.09
CA SER A 80 6.35 -1.58 5.71
C SER A 80 6.58 -1.65 7.22
N VAL A 81 5.98 -2.63 7.91
CA VAL A 81 6.27 -2.91 9.32
C VAL A 81 7.73 -3.32 9.52
N LEU A 82 8.26 -4.22 8.68
CA LEU A 82 9.66 -4.62 8.74
C LEU A 82 10.61 -3.43 8.55
N HIS A 83 10.26 -2.50 7.67
CA HIS A 83 11.07 -1.30 7.44
C HIS A 83 11.04 -0.34 8.64
N LEU A 84 9.88 -0.12 9.26
CA LEU A 84 9.79 0.67 10.50
C LEU A 84 10.61 0.06 11.64
N LEU A 85 10.66 -1.28 11.71
CA LEU A 85 11.50 -1.97 12.69
C LEU A 85 12.99 -1.74 12.43
N GLU A 86 13.45 -1.75 11.18
CA GLU A 86 14.84 -1.45 10.82
C GLU A 86 15.22 0.01 11.07
N GLU A 87 14.31 0.97 10.83
CA GLU A 87 14.51 2.38 11.19
C GLU A 87 14.71 2.52 12.71
N ARG A 88 13.88 1.83 13.51
CA ARG A 88 13.94 1.95 14.97
C ARG A 88 15.07 1.17 15.63
N PHE A 89 15.41 0.01 15.08
CA PHE A 89 16.43 -0.91 15.58
C PHE A 89 17.42 -1.20 14.45
N PRO A 90 18.37 -0.28 14.21
CA PRO A 90 19.31 -0.42 13.11
C PRO A 90 20.15 -1.69 13.26
N ASN A 91 20.40 -2.38 12.14
CA ASN A 91 21.14 -3.65 12.04
C ASN A 91 20.33 -4.91 12.37
N LEU A 92 18.99 -4.89 12.29
CA LEU A 92 18.20 -6.12 12.33
C LEU A 92 18.38 -6.93 11.03
N PHE A 93 18.51 -6.26 9.89
CA PHE A 93 18.57 -6.86 8.56
C PHE A 93 19.86 -6.52 7.80
N THR A 94 21.02 -6.67 8.46
CA THR A 94 22.36 -6.30 7.95
C THR A 94 22.76 -6.91 6.60
N LEU A 95 22.16 -8.04 6.22
CA LEU A 95 22.43 -8.75 4.97
C LEU A 95 21.43 -8.45 3.84
N ALA A 96 20.28 -7.85 4.15
CA ALA A 96 19.13 -7.73 3.22
C ALA A 96 18.84 -6.29 2.77
N CYS A 97 19.68 -5.31 3.16
CA CYS A 97 19.53 -3.90 2.77
C CYS A 97 20.86 -3.35 2.24
N LYS A 98 21.12 -3.55 0.93
CA LYS A 98 22.25 -2.93 0.19
C LYS A 98 21.84 -2.76 -1.27
N PRO A 99 21.48 -1.57 -1.81
CA PRO A 99 22.36 -0.38 -2.01
C PRO A 99 21.55 0.98 -2.17
N PRO A 100 22.10 2.10 -2.71
CA PRO A 100 23.26 2.89 -2.24
C PRO A 100 23.05 3.53 -0.85
N VAL A 101 21.86 3.42 -0.25
CA VAL A 101 21.53 3.95 1.08
C VAL A 101 20.99 2.84 1.99
N PRO A 102 21.37 2.82 3.28
CA PRO A 102 20.83 1.83 4.21
C PRO A 102 19.34 2.08 4.48
N CYS A 103 18.60 1.00 4.79
CA CYS A 103 17.16 1.07 5.11
C CYS A 103 16.87 1.72 6.48
N SER A 104 17.89 2.05 7.26
CA SER A 104 17.77 2.77 8.53
C SER A 104 17.80 4.31 8.37
N VAL A 105 17.93 4.82 7.13
CA VAL A 105 17.96 6.26 6.87
C VAL A 105 16.56 6.86 6.91
N GLU A 106 16.34 7.74 7.88
CA GLU A 106 15.11 8.52 8.00
C GLU A 106 15.24 9.87 7.27
N TYR A 107 14.57 10.02 6.13
CA TYR A 107 14.50 11.32 5.43
C TYR A 107 13.53 12.32 6.07
N ILE A 108 12.47 11.81 6.75
CA ILE A 108 11.42 12.62 7.40
C ILE A 108 11.09 12.00 8.77
N PRO A 109 11.86 12.31 9.83
CA PRO A 109 11.75 11.63 11.12
C PRO A 109 10.41 11.83 11.85
N GLN A 110 9.71 12.94 11.58
CA GLN A 110 8.40 13.23 12.18
C GLN A 110 7.29 12.37 11.56
N PHE A 111 7.46 11.96 10.31
CA PHE A 111 6.48 11.15 9.59
C PHE A 111 7.19 10.24 8.58
N PRO A 112 7.78 9.13 9.07
CA PRO A 112 8.63 8.27 8.26
C PRO A 112 7.93 7.78 6.99
N ILE A 113 8.67 7.70 5.90
CA ILE A 113 8.15 7.22 4.61
C ILE A 113 7.54 5.82 4.74
N PRO A 114 8.13 4.88 5.50
CA PRO A 114 7.53 3.55 5.69
C PRO A 114 6.21 3.58 6.47
N LEU A 115 6.04 4.54 7.38
CA LEU A 115 4.78 4.75 8.10
C LEU A 115 3.69 5.21 7.13
N GLN A 116 4.00 6.12 6.22
CA GLN A 116 3.08 6.59 5.18
C GLN A 116 2.59 5.43 4.30
N ALA A 117 3.52 4.56 3.87
CA ALA A 117 3.20 3.37 3.10
C ALA A 117 2.32 2.39 3.90
N LEU A 118 2.64 2.16 5.17
CA LEU A 118 1.85 1.29 6.06
C LEU A 118 0.40 1.79 6.19
N ILE A 119 0.21 3.10 6.41
CA ILE A 119 -1.13 3.71 6.49
C ILE A 119 -1.89 3.50 5.18
N ALA A 120 -1.24 3.74 4.03
CA ALA A 120 -1.88 3.53 2.72
C ALA A 120 -2.30 2.07 2.51
N PHE A 121 -1.39 1.11 2.77
CA PHE A 121 -1.72 -0.31 2.67
C PHE A 121 -2.83 -0.74 3.63
N ALA A 122 -2.83 -0.23 4.86
CA ALA A 122 -3.88 -0.53 5.85
C ALA A 122 -5.25 -0.01 5.41
N LEU A 123 -5.32 1.22 4.86
CA LEU A 123 -6.56 1.80 4.35
C LEU A 123 -7.11 1.03 3.13
N ILE A 124 -6.23 0.62 2.21
CA ILE A 124 -6.62 -0.19 1.06
C ILE A 124 -7.09 -1.58 1.53
N ALA A 125 -6.33 -2.24 2.39
CA ALA A 125 -6.68 -3.55 2.96
C ALA A 125 -8.03 -3.51 3.70
N LEU A 126 -8.27 -2.48 4.52
CA LEU A 126 -9.55 -2.30 5.21
C LEU A 126 -10.70 -2.14 4.23
N SER A 127 -10.53 -1.31 3.19
CA SER A 127 -11.53 -1.11 2.15
C SER A 127 -11.87 -2.41 1.42
N MET A 128 -10.85 -3.18 1.03
CA MET A 128 -11.03 -4.49 0.39
C MET A 128 -11.65 -5.52 1.33
N ALA A 129 -11.27 -5.52 2.61
CA ALA A 129 -11.86 -6.41 3.62
C ALA A 129 -13.36 -6.13 3.80
N LEU A 130 -13.76 -4.86 3.86
CA LEU A 130 -15.17 -4.46 3.95
C LEU A 130 -15.97 -4.88 2.70
N ILE A 131 -15.39 -4.74 1.51
CA ILE A 131 -15.99 -5.22 0.26
C ILE A 131 -16.12 -6.76 0.26
N SER A 132 -15.11 -7.49 0.75
CA SER A 132 -15.09 -8.95 0.75
C SER A 132 -16.13 -9.60 1.66
N ARG A 133 -16.45 -8.98 2.80
CA ARG A 133 -17.46 -9.46 3.74
C ARG A 133 -18.83 -9.57 3.07
N GLU A 134 -19.15 -8.65 2.18
CA GLU A 134 -20.42 -8.66 1.43
C GLU A 134 -20.40 -9.66 0.28
N ALA A 135 -19.28 -9.78 -0.44
CA ALA A 135 -19.14 -10.76 -1.53
C ALA A 135 -19.36 -12.20 -1.03
N ARG A 136 -18.85 -12.53 0.17
CA ARG A 136 -19.09 -13.84 0.80
C ARG A 136 -20.55 -14.04 1.22
N VAL A 137 -21.26 -12.99 1.65
CA VAL A 137 -22.68 -13.10 2.05
C VAL A 137 -23.59 -13.41 0.86
N VAL A 138 -23.25 -12.90 -0.34
CA VAL A 138 -24.05 -13.15 -1.56
C VAL A 138 -23.81 -14.56 -2.12
N GLN A 139 -22.60 -15.11 -2.01
CA GLN A 139 -22.25 -16.41 -2.61
C GLN A 139 -22.72 -17.64 -1.79
N TRP A 140 -23.21 -17.45 -0.56
CA TRP A 140 -23.78 -18.50 0.31
C TRP A 140 -25.32 -18.43 0.43
N ARG A 141 -25.99 -17.66 -0.43
CA ARG A 141 -27.45 -17.67 -0.63
C ARG A 141 -27.76 -18.19 -2.02
#